data_AF-A0A9N8I1G8-F1
#
_entry.id   AF-A0A9N8I1G8-F1
#
_cell.length_a   1.000
_cell.length_b   1.000
_cell.length_c   1.000
_cell.angle_alpha   90.00
_cell.angle_beta   90.00
_cell.angle_gamma   90.00
#
_symmetry.space_group_name_H-M   'P 1'
#
loop_
_entity.id
_entity.type
_entity.pdbx_description
1 polymer ?
#
loop_
_entity_poly.entity_id
_entity_poly.type
_entity_poly.pdbx_seq_one_letter_code
_entity_poly.pdbx_strand_id
1 'polypeptide(L)'
;MILSQTFVTWATNLCAGLRRGEHQSFAVLGNIAVDMTAYAKNQNQSFPFVTLPDFGLRVGALARIAGLMKVATFPLVQESEREAYEAYTVANQGWKAESCAGERGIATEELGPLPPISPVILNMTRQPSVDEGPYFPFWQLYPCNPLPTQNTDLYHLPHYFGPMSHALYNHEPAMPPSIGYWDNPNSTDWRLKYFRNMDTVDYQDDPLVAAFYPGKFVWC
;
A
#
# COMPACT_ATOMS: atom_id res chain seq x y z
N MET A 1 -29.51 -36.72 -2.99
CA MET A 1 -29.71 -35.37 -3.56
C MET A 1 -29.73 -34.26 -2.48
N ILE A 2 -29.03 -34.44 -1.33
CA ILE A 2 -29.01 -33.46 -0.22
C ILE A 2 -27.64 -32.74 -0.12
N LEU A 3 -26.58 -33.35 -0.66
CA LEU A 3 -25.22 -32.81 -0.64
C LEU A 3 -25.04 -31.54 -1.50
N SER A 4 -25.85 -31.33 -2.55
CA SER A 4 -25.69 -30.16 -3.44
C SER A 4 -26.20 -28.86 -2.82
N GLN A 5 -27.29 -28.90 -2.05
CA GLN A 5 -27.88 -27.68 -1.45
C GLN A 5 -27.02 -27.13 -0.31
N THR A 6 -26.45 -28.03 0.51
CA THR A 6 -25.51 -27.65 1.57
C THR A 6 -24.24 -27.03 0.99
N PHE A 7 -23.68 -27.63 -0.06
CA PHE A 7 -22.50 -27.10 -0.75
C PHE A 7 -22.74 -25.69 -1.33
N VAL A 8 -23.85 -25.48 -2.04
CA VAL A 8 -24.20 -24.15 -2.59
C VAL A 8 -24.37 -23.10 -1.49
N THR A 9 -24.99 -23.47 -0.37
CA THR A 9 -25.15 -22.57 0.79
C THR A 9 -23.79 -22.18 1.38
N TRP A 10 -22.87 -23.15 1.51
CA TRP A 10 -21.52 -22.90 2.01
C TRP A 10 -20.71 -22.01 1.08
N ALA A 11 -20.73 -22.29 -0.23
CA ALA A 11 -20.04 -21.47 -1.23
C ALA A 11 -20.58 -20.02 -1.26
N THR A 12 -21.91 -19.86 -1.20
CA THR A 12 -22.55 -18.53 -1.16
C THR A 12 -22.16 -17.75 0.10
N ASN A 13 -22.18 -18.41 1.26
CA ASN A 13 -21.77 -17.80 2.53
C ASN A 13 -20.29 -17.42 2.54
N LEU A 14 -19.44 -18.26 1.92
CA LEU A 14 -18.02 -17.98 1.75
C LEU A 14 -17.81 -16.75 0.85
N CYS A 15 -18.41 -16.71 -0.34
CA CYS A 15 -18.32 -15.56 -1.25
C CYS A 15 -18.87 -14.27 -0.61
N ALA A 16 -19.98 -14.36 0.13
CA ALA A 16 -20.52 -13.22 0.88
C ALA A 16 -19.59 -12.78 2.03
N GLY A 17 -18.93 -13.72 2.69
CA GLY A 17 -17.90 -13.45 3.69
C GLY A 17 -16.68 -12.72 3.10
N LEU A 18 -16.18 -13.21 1.96
CA LEU A 18 -15.06 -12.62 1.23
C LEU A 18 -15.37 -11.18 0.79
N ARG A 19 -16.53 -10.96 0.13
CA ARG A 19 -16.96 -9.62 -0.27
C ARG A 19 -17.09 -8.65 0.91
N ARG A 20 -17.61 -9.11 2.06
CA ARG A 20 -17.67 -8.28 3.27
C ARG A 20 -16.27 -7.90 3.77
N GLY A 21 -15.32 -8.84 3.76
CA GLY A 21 -13.92 -8.59 4.14
C GLY A 21 -13.24 -7.58 3.21
N GLU A 22 -13.51 -7.66 1.90
CA GLU A 22 -13.01 -6.69 0.91
C GLU A 22 -13.56 -5.28 1.14
N HIS A 23 -14.89 -5.15 1.30
CA HIS A 23 -15.51 -3.85 1.61
C HIS A 23 -14.96 -3.24 2.90
N GLN A 24 -14.70 -4.06 3.91
CA GLN A 24 -14.12 -3.60 5.17
C GLN A 24 -12.67 -3.13 4.99
N SER A 25 -11.87 -3.86 4.22
CA SER A 25 -10.51 -3.47 3.84
C SER A 25 -10.48 -2.12 3.14
N PHE A 26 -11.35 -1.94 2.14
CA PHE A 26 -11.47 -0.69 1.39
C PHE A 26 -11.95 0.50 2.22
N ALA A 27 -12.91 0.28 3.12
CA ALA A 27 -13.35 1.31 4.06
C ALA A 27 -12.21 1.73 5.01
N VAL A 28 -11.42 0.77 5.50
CA VAL A 28 -10.26 1.06 6.36
C VAL A 28 -9.18 1.85 5.61
N LEU A 29 -8.84 1.46 4.38
CA LEU A 29 -7.86 2.19 3.56
C LEU A 29 -8.35 3.62 3.26
N GLY A 30 -9.65 3.79 2.99
CA GLY A 30 -10.27 5.11 2.84
C GLY A 30 -10.13 5.97 4.10
N ASN A 31 -10.38 5.41 5.29
CA ASN A 31 -10.21 6.12 6.55
C ASN A 31 -8.75 6.56 6.79
N ILE A 32 -7.77 5.69 6.49
CA ILE A 32 -6.35 6.03 6.60
C ILE A 32 -6.01 7.20 5.66
N ALA A 33 -6.53 7.19 4.43
CA ALA A 33 -6.31 8.28 3.49
C ALA A 33 -6.95 9.61 3.95
N VAL A 34 -8.15 9.56 4.53
CA VAL A 34 -8.82 10.72 5.14
C VAL A 34 -8.00 11.24 6.31
N ASP A 35 -7.52 10.37 7.19
CA ASP A 35 -6.70 10.76 8.35
C ASP A 35 -5.40 11.43 7.93
N MET A 36 -4.68 10.87 6.94
CA MET A 36 -3.47 11.48 6.39
C MET A 36 -3.77 12.85 5.76
N THR A 37 -4.87 12.97 5.03
CA THR A 37 -5.28 14.24 4.40
C THR A 37 -5.65 15.29 5.44
N ALA A 38 -6.41 14.90 6.47
CA ALA A 38 -6.78 15.78 7.57
C ALA A 38 -5.55 16.23 8.36
N TYR A 39 -4.61 15.33 8.62
CA TYR A 39 -3.34 15.65 9.25
C TYR A 39 -2.54 16.65 8.41
N ALA A 40 -2.37 16.38 7.11
CA ALA A 40 -1.65 17.27 6.20
C ALA A 40 -2.25 18.69 6.22
N LYS A 41 -3.58 18.80 6.11
CA LYS A 41 -4.29 20.08 6.19
C LYS A 41 -4.05 20.80 7.53
N ASN A 42 -4.18 20.09 8.65
CA ASN A 42 -4.03 20.68 9.97
C ASN A 42 -2.58 21.13 10.25
N GLN A 43 -1.60 20.48 9.63
CA GLN A 43 -0.17 20.83 9.75
C GLN A 43 0.32 21.77 8.64
N ASN A 44 -0.58 22.28 7.78
CA ASN A 44 -0.22 23.07 6.58
C ASN A 44 0.84 22.38 5.69
N GLN A 45 0.75 21.06 5.58
CA GLN A 45 1.58 20.24 4.70
C GLN A 45 0.81 19.88 3.43
N SER A 46 1.56 19.63 2.35
CA SER A 46 1.02 19.10 1.09
C SER A 46 1.69 17.78 0.74
N PHE A 47 0.96 16.87 0.12
CA PHE A 47 1.55 15.69 -0.50
C PHE A 47 2.56 16.14 -1.59
N PRO A 48 3.68 15.40 -1.78
CA PRO A 48 4.07 14.14 -1.13
C PRO A 48 4.74 14.28 0.26
N PHE A 49 4.86 15.49 0.81
CA PHE A 49 5.63 15.81 2.02
C PHE A 49 4.85 15.60 3.33
N VAL A 50 4.19 14.45 3.47
CA VAL A 50 3.35 14.12 4.63
C VAL A 50 3.86 12.86 5.32
N THR A 51 4.05 12.95 6.64
CA THR A 51 4.44 11.83 7.51
C THR A 51 3.49 11.82 8.68
N LEU A 52 2.69 10.77 8.79
CA LEU A 52 1.75 10.61 9.88
C LEU A 52 2.51 10.11 11.12
N PRO A 53 2.41 10.79 12.28
CA PRO A 53 2.97 10.29 13.53
C PRO A 53 2.21 9.04 14.00
N ASP A 54 2.87 8.20 14.77
CA ASP A 54 2.37 6.93 15.31
C ASP A 54 1.79 6.00 14.23
N PHE A 55 2.34 6.04 13.00
CA PHE A 55 1.76 5.33 11.85
C PHE A 55 1.52 3.85 12.15
N GLY A 56 2.53 3.14 12.66
CA GLY A 56 2.40 1.72 13.01
C GLY A 56 1.31 1.42 14.03
N LEU A 57 1.09 2.30 15.02
CA LEU A 57 0.03 2.12 16.01
C LEU A 57 -1.36 2.41 15.42
N ARG A 58 -1.51 3.55 14.74
CA ARG A 58 -2.78 4.00 14.13
C ARG A 58 -3.24 3.04 13.05
N VAL A 59 -2.37 2.79 12.07
CA VAL A 59 -2.66 1.93 10.93
C VAL A 59 -2.70 0.47 11.36
N GLY A 60 -1.88 0.06 12.33
CA GLY A 60 -1.90 -1.30 12.84
C GLY A 60 -3.21 -1.71 13.49
N ALA A 61 -3.85 -0.81 14.25
CA ALA A 61 -5.17 -1.06 14.82
C ALA A 61 -6.23 -1.25 13.72
N LEU A 62 -6.24 -0.36 12.72
CA LEU A 62 -7.18 -0.43 11.61
C LEU A 62 -6.93 -1.66 10.71
N ALA A 63 -5.67 -1.97 10.45
CA ALA A 63 -5.27 -3.14 9.67
C ALA A 63 -5.76 -4.44 10.33
N ARG A 64 -5.59 -4.59 11.65
CA ARG A 64 -6.10 -5.76 12.39
C ARG A 64 -7.62 -5.88 12.32
N ILE A 65 -8.35 -4.76 12.40
CA ILE A 65 -9.81 -4.75 12.26
C ILE A 65 -10.23 -5.23 10.87
N ALA A 66 -9.54 -4.79 9.82
CA ALA A 66 -9.82 -5.17 8.44
C ALA A 66 -9.21 -6.51 8.01
N GLY A 67 -8.44 -7.19 8.86
CA GLY A 67 -7.71 -8.40 8.48
C GLY A 67 -6.57 -8.15 7.47
N LEU A 68 -6.07 -6.91 7.37
CA LEU A 68 -4.95 -6.55 6.50
C LEU A 68 -3.63 -6.97 7.12
N MET A 69 -2.82 -7.71 6.36
CA MET A 69 -1.47 -8.13 6.79
C MET A 69 -0.44 -7.01 6.68
N LYS A 70 -0.67 -6.07 5.77
CA LYS A 70 0.28 -5.00 5.45
C LYS A 70 -0.45 -3.78 4.91
N VAL A 71 -0.01 -2.60 5.32
CA VAL A 71 -0.47 -1.32 4.77
C VAL A 71 0.75 -0.44 4.56
N ALA A 72 0.95 0.06 3.34
CA ALA A 72 2.08 0.91 2.99
C ALA A 72 1.62 2.12 2.17
N THR A 73 2.37 3.20 2.25
CA THR A 73 2.11 4.43 1.49
C THR A 73 3.14 4.60 0.38
N PHE A 74 2.66 4.96 -0.81
CA PHE A 74 3.47 5.26 -1.99
C PHE A 74 3.08 6.65 -2.50
N PRO A 75 3.66 7.74 -1.96
CA PRO A 75 3.38 9.07 -2.46
C PRO A 75 3.72 9.18 -3.95
N LEU A 76 2.89 9.90 -4.69
CA LEU A 76 3.21 10.34 -6.05
C LEU A 76 4.20 11.51 -5.96
N VAL A 77 5.39 11.34 -6.50
CA VAL A 77 6.42 12.38 -6.55
C VAL A 77 6.67 12.74 -8.01
N GLN A 78 6.40 14.00 -8.39
CA GLN A 78 6.74 14.48 -9.74
C GLN A 78 8.26 14.64 -9.88
N GLU A 79 8.75 14.62 -11.12
CA GLU A 79 10.18 14.87 -11.43
C GLU A 79 10.68 16.15 -10.75
N SER A 80 9.91 17.24 -10.89
CA SER A 80 10.21 18.54 -10.30
C SER A 80 10.24 18.56 -8.77
N GLU A 81 9.66 17.56 -8.11
CA GLU A 81 9.56 17.45 -6.66
C GLU A 81 10.62 16.50 -6.08
N ARG A 82 11.35 15.77 -6.93
CA ARG A 82 12.26 14.69 -6.53
C ARG A 82 13.28 15.14 -5.49
N GLU A 83 14.04 16.21 -5.77
CA GLU A 83 15.09 16.70 -4.87
C GLU A 83 14.52 17.13 -3.51
N ALA A 84 13.38 17.84 -3.52
CA ALA A 84 12.70 18.26 -2.31
C ALA A 84 12.19 17.05 -1.50
N TYR A 85 11.70 16.01 -2.19
CA TYR A 85 11.21 14.79 -1.54
C TYR A 85 12.35 13.98 -0.93
N GLU A 86 13.46 13.83 -1.66
CA GLU A 86 14.68 13.20 -1.17
C GLU A 86 15.19 13.88 0.11
N ALA A 87 15.29 15.21 0.12
CA ALA A 87 15.65 15.98 1.32
C ALA A 87 14.63 15.82 2.46
N TYR A 88 13.33 15.83 2.14
CA TYR A 88 12.25 15.63 3.10
C TYR A 88 12.36 14.27 3.79
N THR A 89 12.58 13.19 3.03
CA THR A 89 12.66 11.84 3.59
C THR A 89 13.85 11.65 4.52
N VAL A 90 14.97 12.33 4.27
CA VAL A 90 16.13 12.35 5.18
C VAL A 90 15.80 13.05 6.50
N ALA A 91 15.05 14.15 6.45
CA ALA A 91 14.67 14.90 7.65
C ALA A 91 13.58 14.21 8.49
N ASN A 92 12.76 13.34 7.88
CA ASN A 92 11.55 12.80 8.51
C ASN A 92 11.62 11.28 8.78
N GLN A 93 12.79 10.71 9.06
CA GLN A 93 12.94 9.26 9.27
C GLN A 93 12.41 8.74 10.63
N GLY A 94 12.09 9.65 11.57
CA GLY A 94 11.75 9.32 12.96
C GLY A 94 10.57 8.34 13.10
N TRP A 95 9.59 8.40 12.20
CA TRP A 95 8.40 7.56 12.22
C TRP A 95 8.73 6.05 12.20
N LYS A 96 9.87 5.67 11.60
CA LYS A 96 10.27 4.26 11.46
C LYS A 96 10.62 3.66 12.82
N ALA A 97 11.39 4.38 13.62
CA ALA A 97 11.77 3.94 14.96
C ALA A 97 10.54 3.89 15.87
N GLU A 98 9.71 4.94 15.81
CA GLU A 98 8.43 5.03 16.52
C GLU A 98 7.52 3.84 16.20
N SER A 99 7.31 3.54 14.91
CA SER A 99 6.44 2.42 14.48
C SER A 99 6.98 1.06 14.93
N CYS A 100 8.28 0.83 14.75
CA CYS A 100 8.92 -0.42 15.17
C CYS A 100 8.90 -0.62 16.69
N ALA A 101 9.08 0.45 17.48
CA ALA A 101 9.04 0.39 18.94
C ALA A 101 7.60 0.18 19.44
N GLY A 102 6.64 0.93 18.87
CA GLY A 102 5.22 0.81 19.19
C GLY A 102 4.65 -0.58 18.92
N GLU A 103 5.03 -1.21 17.81
CA GLU A 103 4.63 -2.59 17.49
C GLU A 103 5.22 -3.63 18.45
N ARG A 104 6.37 -3.35 19.05
CA ARG A 104 7.03 -4.22 20.05
C ARG A 104 6.60 -3.92 21.48
N GLY A 105 5.84 -2.84 21.71
CA GLY A 105 5.43 -2.41 23.05
C GLY A 105 6.59 -1.93 23.92
N ILE A 106 7.65 -1.38 23.31
CA ILE A 106 8.82 -0.84 24.00
C ILE A 106 8.98 0.65 23.73
N ALA A 107 9.80 1.35 24.52
CA ALA A 107 10.16 2.73 24.25
C ALA A 107 11.06 2.86 23.00
N THR A 108 11.02 4.00 22.30
CA THR A 108 11.81 4.19 21.06
C THR A 108 13.31 4.13 21.34
N GLU A 109 13.73 4.60 22.51
CA GLU A 109 15.11 4.61 22.99
C GLU A 109 15.65 3.19 23.23
N GLU A 110 14.77 2.22 23.49
CA GLU A 110 15.13 0.82 23.76
C GLU A 110 15.29 -0.03 22.48
N LEU A 111 14.81 0.46 21.32
CA LEU A 111 14.81 -0.29 20.05
C LEU A 111 16.24 -0.53 19.49
N GLY A 112 17.18 0.34 19.85
CA GLY A 112 18.49 0.44 19.20
C GLY A 112 18.43 1.17 17.84
N PRO A 113 19.60 1.51 17.25
CA PRO A 113 19.64 2.28 16.01
C PRO A 113 19.12 1.45 14.83
N LEU A 114 18.24 2.04 14.03
CA LEU A 114 17.81 1.48 12.75
C LEU A 114 18.68 1.99 11.60
N PRO A 115 18.86 1.20 10.52
CA PRO A 115 19.52 1.68 9.32
C PRO A 115 18.78 2.90 8.76
N PRO A 116 19.51 3.97 8.38
CA PRO A 116 18.92 5.16 7.80
C PRO A 116 18.25 4.85 6.46
N ILE A 117 17.21 5.60 6.15
CA ILE A 117 16.55 5.60 4.85
C ILE A 117 17.53 6.14 3.79
N SER A 118 17.51 5.55 2.60
CA SER A 118 18.30 6.02 1.45
C SER A 118 18.02 7.50 1.20
N PRO A 119 19.05 8.36 1.02
CA PRO A 119 18.85 9.77 0.77
C PRO A 119 18.30 10.06 -0.62
N VAL A 120 18.29 9.08 -1.51
CA VAL A 120 17.82 9.21 -2.90
C VAL A 120 16.75 8.16 -3.22
N ILE A 121 15.91 8.46 -4.21
CA ILE A 121 14.98 7.49 -4.79
C ILE A 121 15.80 6.41 -5.50
N LEU A 122 15.53 5.15 -5.15
CA LEU A 122 16.22 3.97 -5.65
C LEU A 122 15.35 3.22 -6.65
N ASN A 123 15.97 2.66 -7.67
CA ASN A 123 15.35 1.64 -8.51
C ASN A 123 15.41 0.25 -7.83
N MET A 124 14.94 -0.77 -8.56
CA MET A 124 14.90 -2.16 -8.09
C MET A 124 16.24 -2.81 -7.82
N THR A 125 17.31 -2.31 -8.42
CA THR A 125 18.67 -2.81 -8.18
C THR A 125 19.35 -2.06 -7.03
N ARG A 126 18.58 -1.25 -6.28
CA ARG A 126 19.04 -0.39 -5.18
C ARG A 126 20.09 0.64 -5.62
N GLN A 127 20.03 1.06 -6.88
CA GLN A 127 20.81 2.15 -7.41
C GLN A 127 19.93 3.42 -7.48
N PRO A 128 20.52 4.62 -7.46
CA PRO A 128 19.76 5.84 -7.71
C PRO A 128 18.94 5.71 -9.00
N SER A 129 17.65 6.07 -8.94
CA SER A 129 16.79 6.01 -10.11
C SER A 129 17.29 6.97 -11.19
N VAL A 130 17.42 6.46 -12.42
CA VAL A 130 17.81 7.23 -13.60
C VAL A 130 16.63 7.50 -14.53
N ASP A 131 15.47 6.91 -14.22
CA ASP A 131 14.24 7.09 -14.98
C ASP A 131 13.63 8.46 -14.68
N GLU A 132 12.98 9.07 -15.68
CA GLU A 132 12.19 10.28 -15.50
C GLU A 132 10.87 9.92 -14.80
N GLY A 133 10.44 10.76 -13.87
CA GLY A 133 9.22 10.56 -13.08
C GLY A 133 7.92 10.49 -13.92
N PRO A 134 6.78 10.25 -13.26
CA PRO A 134 6.58 10.30 -11.81
C PRO A 134 7.17 9.08 -11.08
N TYR A 135 7.48 9.29 -9.80
CA TYR A 135 7.95 8.23 -8.91
C TYR A 135 6.88 7.85 -7.89
N PHE A 136 6.92 6.59 -7.46
CA PHE A 136 6.10 6.07 -6.35
C PHE A 136 6.99 5.42 -5.30
N PRO A 137 7.84 6.22 -4.60
CA PRO A 137 8.74 5.71 -3.59
C PRO A 137 7.98 5.14 -2.40
N PHE A 138 8.47 4.03 -1.86
CA PHE A 138 8.01 3.51 -0.59
C PHE A 138 8.26 4.50 0.56
N TRP A 139 7.23 4.81 1.38
CA TRP A 139 7.39 5.70 2.54
C TRP A 139 7.02 5.02 3.87
N GLN A 140 5.81 5.22 4.41
CA GLN A 140 5.38 4.62 5.69
C GLN A 140 4.78 3.21 5.52
N LEU A 141 4.88 2.40 6.57
CA LEU A 141 4.51 0.99 6.53
C LEU A 141 4.07 0.47 7.91
N TYR A 142 3.05 -0.40 7.89
CA TYR A 142 2.74 -1.36 8.94
C TYR A 142 2.64 -2.78 8.32
N PRO A 143 3.15 -3.84 8.99
CA PRO A 143 4.02 -3.79 10.16
C PRO A 143 5.41 -3.24 9.80
N CYS A 144 6.10 -2.67 10.79
CA CYS A 144 7.37 -2.00 10.61
C CYS A 144 8.42 -2.94 10.02
N ASN A 145 9.05 -2.49 8.93
CA ASN A 145 10.19 -3.18 8.33
C ASN A 145 11.49 -2.50 8.82
N PRO A 146 12.36 -3.20 9.57
CA PRO A 146 13.61 -2.61 10.04
C PRO A 146 14.60 -2.34 8.90
N LEU A 147 14.44 -3.00 7.75
CA LEU A 147 15.31 -2.81 6.58
C LEU A 147 15.05 -1.45 5.89
N PRO A 148 16.09 -0.80 5.33
CA PRO A 148 15.97 0.48 4.63
C PRO A 148 15.37 0.28 3.23
N THR A 149 14.07 0.02 3.18
CA THR A 149 13.32 -0.21 1.93
C THR A 149 12.61 1.04 1.42
N GLN A 150 12.56 2.09 2.25
CA GLN A 150 12.04 3.39 1.90
C GLN A 150 12.81 4.00 0.73
N ASN A 151 12.13 4.86 -0.04
CA ASN A 151 12.62 5.44 -1.28
C ASN A 151 12.86 4.44 -2.42
N THR A 152 12.52 3.17 -2.27
CA THR A 152 12.44 2.26 -3.42
C THR A 152 11.25 2.67 -4.28
N ASP A 153 11.51 3.09 -5.51
CA ASP A 153 10.49 3.41 -6.50
C ASP A 153 9.87 2.13 -7.05
N LEU A 154 8.55 2.07 -6.95
CA LEU A 154 7.76 0.94 -7.43
C LEU A 154 7.09 1.23 -8.77
N TYR A 155 7.14 2.46 -9.30
CA TYR A 155 6.40 2.79 -10.52
C TYR A 155 6.92 2.03 -11.73
N HIS A 156 8.24 1.92 -11.85
CA HIS A 156 8.92 1.28 -12.97
C HIS A 156 8.96 -0.26 -12.87
N LEU A 157 8.26 -0.84 -11.89
CA LEU A 157 8.11 -2.28 -11.77
C LEU A 157 6.97 -2.79 -12.67
N PRO A 158 7.21 -3.82 -13.51
CA PRO A 158 6.19 -4.36 -14.40
C PRO A 158 4.87 -4.73 -13.70
N HIS A 159 4.94 -5.24 -12.47
CA HIS A 159 3.76 -5.69 -11.71
C HIS A 159 2.96 -4.55 -11.06
N TYR A 160 3.59 -3.39 -10.83
CA TYR A 160 2.97 -2.27 -10.12
C TYR A 160 2.58 -1.13 -11.07
N PHE A 161 3.27 -1.00 -12.20
CA PHE A 161 3.00 0.03 -13.20
C PHE A 161 1.53 0.09 -13.62
N GLY A 162 0.92 -1.07 -13.94
CA GLY A 162 -0.45 -1.15 -14.41
C GLY A 162 -1.47 -0.65 -13.38
N PRO A 163 -1.54 -1.26 -12.18
CA PRO A 163 -2.45 -0.83 -11.12
C PRO A 163 -2.20 0.61 -10.64
N MET A 164 -0.94 1.03 -10.50
CA MET A 164 -0.62 2.41 -10.09
C MET A 164 -1.05 3.42 -11.15
N SER A 165 -0.81 3.14 -12.43
CA SER A 165 -1.27 3.99 -13.53
C SER A 165 -2.80 4.03 -13.59
N HIS A 166 -3.48 2.89 -13.39
CA HIS A 166 -4.94 2.86 -13.32
C HIS A 166 -5.47 3.76 -12.20
N ALA A 167 -4.93 3.61 -10.99
CA ALA A 167 -5.32 4.44 -9.86
C ALA A 167 -5.03 5.93 -10.11
N LEU A 168 -3.87 6.25 -10.67
CA LEU A 168 -3.45 7.61 -10.95
C LEU A 168 -4.36 8.31 -11.99
N TYR A 169 -4.64 7.64 -13.11
CA TYR A 169 -5.32 8.26 -14.25
C TYR A 169 -6.85 8.14 -14.21
N ASN A 170 -7.38 7.11 -13.55
CA ASN A 170 -8.84 6.91 -13.46
C ASN A 170 -9.42 7.35 -12.11
N HIS A 171 -8.56 7.64 -11.11
CA HIS A 171 -8.99 8.00 -9.76
C HIS A 171 -9.82 6.90 -9.07
N GLU A 172 -9.62 5.65 -9.45
CA GLU A 172 -10.30 4.48 -8.90
C GLU A 172 -9.29 3.55 -8.19
N PRO A 173 -9.65 2.89 -7.08
CA PRO A 173 -8.80 1.88 -6.47
C PRO A 173 -8.46 0.77 -7.46
N ALA A 174 -7.20 0.35 -7.51
CA ALA A 174 -6.74 -0.74 -8.36
C ALA A 174 -6.16 -1.88 -7.52
N MET A 175 -6.51 -3.11 -7.88
CA MET A 175 -5.82 -4.30 -7.35
C MET A 175 -4.98 -4.91 -8.48
N PRO A 176 -3.69 -5.22 -8.25
CA PRO A 176 -2.94 -6.05 -9.18
C PRO A 176 -3.66 -7.40 -9.30
N PRO A 177 -3.58 -8.06 -10.47
CA PRO A 177 -3.92 -9.47 -10.53
C PRO A 177 -3.08 -10.22 -9.49
N SER A 178 -3.70 -11.17 -8.80
CA SER A 178 -2.95 -12.15 -8.02
C SER A 178 -1.97 -12.83 -8.97
N ILE A 179 -0.68 -12.76 -8.65
CA ILE A 179 0.33 -13.47 -9.42
C ILE A 179 0.27 -14.90 -8.89
N GLY A 180 -0.50 -15.76 -9.57
CA GLY A 180 -0.25 -17.18 -9.46
C GLY A 180 1.22 -17.38 -9.82
N TYR A 181 2.05 -17.78 -8.85
CA TYR A 181 3.50 -17.96 -8.98
C TYR A 181 3.92 -18.93 -10.12
N TRP A 182 2.94 -19.50 -10.82
CA TRP A 182 3.06 -20.50 -11.87
C TRP A 182 2.55 -20.04 -13.25
N ASP A 183 1.85 -18.90 -13.34
CA ASP A 183 1.30 -18.43 -14.61
C ASP A 183 2.22 -17.40 -15.27
N ASN A 184 2.59 -17.75 -16.51
CA ASN A 184 3.47 -17.04 -17.43
C ASN A 184 3.58 -15.51 -17.21
N PRO A 185 4.79 -14.97 -16.92
CA PRO A 185 5.02 -13.54 -16.75
C PRO A 185 4.76 -12.70 -18.02
N ASN A 186 4.54 -13.36 -19.17
CA ASN A 186 4.17 -12.72 -20.44
C ASN A 186 2.66 -12.78 -20.73
N SER A 187 1.82 -13.29 -19.82
CA SER A 187 0.37 -13.25 -20.00
C SER A 187 -0.17 -11.85 -19.70
N THR A 188 -0.18 -11.03 -20.74
CA THR A 188 -0.70 -9.66 -20.76
C THR A 188 -2.24 -9.63 -20.76
N ASP A 189 -2.89 -10.35 -19.83
CA ASP A 189 -4.35 -10.21 -19.65
C ASP A 189 -4.67 -9.18 -18.55
N TRP A 190 -4.42 -7.91 -18.86
CA TRP A 190 -4.73 -6.74 -18.03
C TRP A 190 -6.22 -6.34 -18.10
N ARG A 191 -7.13 -7.30 -18.31
CA ARG A 191 -8.56 -6.98 -18.46
C ARG A 191 -9.24 -6.76 -17.12
N LEU A 192 -9.51 -5.47 -16.88
CA LEU A 192 -10.69 -4.92 -16.19
C LEU A 192 -12.02 -5.47 -16.74
N LYS A 193 -12.25 -6.78 -16.66
CA LYS A 193 -13.55 -7.43 -16.91
C LYS A 193 -14.09 -8.22 -15.72
N TYR A 194 -13.46 -8.14 -14.56
CA TYR A 194 -13.57 -9.21 -13.56
C TYR A 194 -14.37 -8.93 -12.29
N PHE A 195 -15.16 -7.85 -12.21
CA PHE A 195 -15.94 -7.54 -10.99
C PHE A 195 -17.45 -7.78 -11.08
N ARG A 196 -18.01 -8.14 -12.24
CA ARG A 196 -19.47 -8.34 -12.35
C ARG A 196 -19.93 -9.79 -12.52
N ASN A 197 -19.09 -10.75 -12.92
CA ASN A 197 -19.62 -12.02 -13.47
C ASN A 197 -18.82 -13.33 -13.23
N MET A 198 -17.89 -13.46 -12.27
CA MET A 198 -17.28 -14.79 -12.00
C MET A 198 -17.16 -15.17 -10.52
N ASP A 199 -17.55 -16.42 -10.28
CA ASP A 199 -17.71 -17.13 -9.01
C ASP A 199 -16.44 -17.88 -8.54
N THR A 200 -15.27 -17.72 -9.16
CA THR A 200 -14.15 -18.66 -8.93
C THR A 200 -12.75 -18.04 -9.10
N VAL A 201 -12.40 -17.03 -8.32
CA VAL A 201 -10.97 -16.71 -8.10
C VAL A 201 -10.61 -17.21 -6.72
N ASP A 202 -9.73 -18.22 -6.68
CA ASP A 202 -9.25 -18.83 -5.45
C ASP A 202 -8.14 -17.96 -4.84
N TYR A 203 -8.55 -17.03 -3.98
CA TYR A 203 -7.66 -16.11 -3.27
C TYR A 203 -6.92 -16.76 -2.10
N GLN A 204 -7.01 -18.09 -1.91
CA GLN A 204 -6.41 -18.77 -0.75
C GLN A 204 -4.87 -18.79 -0.78
N ASP A 205 -4.23 -18.63 -1.94
CA ASP A 205 -2.79 -18.84 -2.10
C ASP A 205 -1.96 -17.58 -2.39
N ASP A 206 -2.56 -16.37 -2.42
CA ASP A 206 -1.80 -15.14 -2.67
C ASP A 206 -1.97 -14.09 -1.54
N PRO A 207 -1.09 -14.12 -0.52
CA PRO A 207 -1.10 -13.14 0.58
C PRO A 207 -0.59 -11.74 0.15
N LEU A 208 -0.32 -11.49 -1.13
CA LEU A 208 0.27 -10.25 -1.66
C LEU A 208 -0.71 -9.38 -2.46
N VAL A 209 -2.02 -9.43 -2.17
CA VAL A 209 -2.97 -8.49 -2.77
C VAL A 209 -2.70 -7.08 -2.24
N ALA A 210 -1.90 -6.31 -2.98
CA ALA A 210 -1.64 -4.90 -2.70
C ALA A 210 -2.74 -4.04 -3.33
N ALA A 211 -3.71 -3.56 -2.55
CA ALA A 211 -4.67 -2.59 -3.05
C ALA A 211 -4.00 -1.20 -3.17
N PHE A 212 -4.00 -0.61 -4.37
CA PHE A 212 -3.51 0.74 -4.64
C PHE A 212 -4.67 1.72 -4.58
N TYR A 213 -4.58 2.68 -3.66
CA TYR A 213 -5.53 3.78 -3.53
C TYR A 213 -4.94 5.08 -4.09
N PRO A 214 -5.67 5.80 -4.95
CA PRO A 214 -5.21 7.11 -5.41
C PRO A 214 -5.21 8.12 -4.27
N GLY A 215 -4.02 8.52 -3.82
CA GLY A 215 -3.79 9.60 -2.89
C GLY A 215 -3.59 10.94 -3.60
N LYS A 216 -4.60 11.43 -4.33
CA LYS A 216 -4.73 12.86 -4.65
C LYS A 216 -6.05 13.34 -4.07
N PHE A 217 -6.06 13.64 -2.77
CA PHE A 217 -7.25 14.16 -2.08
C PHE A 217 -7.10 15.66 -1.84
N VAL A 218 -7.28 16.45 -2.90
CA VAL A 218 -7.62 17.87 -2.82
C VAL A 218 -9.04 18.07 -3.35
N TRP A 219 -9.99 17.78 -2.46
CA TRP A 219 -11.25 18.47 -2.11
C TRP A 219 -12.07 19.28 -3.13
N CYS A 220 -13.39 19.07 -3.01
CA CYS A 220 -14.56 19.88 -3.41
C CYS A 220 -14.90 19.94 -4.91
#